data_AF-A0A6J4TF01-F1
#
_entry.id   AF-A0A6J4TF01-F1
#
_cell.length_a   1.000
_cell.length_b   1.000
_cell.length_c   1.000
_cell.angle_alpha   90.00
_cell.angle_beta   90.00
_cell.angle_gamma   90.00
#
_symmetry.space_group_name_H-M   'P 1'
#
loop_
_entity.id
_entity.type
_entity.pdbx_description
1 polymer ?
#
loop_
_entity_poly.entity_id
_entity_poly.type
_entity_poly.pdbx_seq_one_letter_code
_entity_poly.pdbx_strand_id
1 'polypeptide(L)'
;LWGLPDPRTLHWIDPPPAAAIDEARKRLLSLGALDDAGRPTPHGKAIADLPLPPRLAHMLTEADARGWGEAAAEIAVLLSERGLGGNDIDLELRLRRWRADRGKRADAARGLAKKWISLARSSRSRPMGEPSPIGTCVALAFPDRLAKRRDASGENWISAGGRGFRLDPLSPLAREEWLAVAEVGGMAAGARILSAASIDESMVEALFGDRIETGTQVEFDAKTGTVRAQRGRRLGAIRLNEGRDATASAEAIAAALLRGVREHGLHLLPWSEGTQSLRRRAAFARLHDPLLPDISDAALTASLDEWLPLLVSARNRLSAIDPGALSGTLDALLGYEGRRTVDRLAPASFETPAGSSHPIDYEAEAGPTVTTRVQAVFGLAEHPTVAGGRVPLVLSLTSPAGRPIQTTRDLPGFWAGSWSAVAKEMRGRYPKHPWPDDPARADPTLRTKKASQRQQGG
;
A
#
# COMPACT_ATOMS: atom_id res chain seq x y z
N LEU A 1 -3.82 42.83 9.51
CA LEU A 1 -3.98 43.96 10.44
C LEU A 1 -3.49 45.25 9.82
N TRP A 2 -2.28 45.27 9.25
CA TRP A 2 -1.71 46.42 8.54
C TRP A 2 -2.15 46.56 7.06
N GLY A 3 -3.30 45.99 6.68
CA GLY A 3 -3.81 46.09 5.30
C GLY A 3 -3.04 45.31 4.22
N LEU A 4 -2.00 44.55 4.58
CA LEU A 4 -1.18 43.79 3.63
C LEU A 4 -1.63 42.31 3.52
N PRO A 5 -1.89 41.80 2.31
CA PRO A 5 -2.38 40.43 2.11
C PRO A 5 -1.28 39.36 2.12
N ASP A 6 -0.05 39.76 1.78
CA ASP A 6 1.10 38.85 1.66
C ASP A 6 2.33 39.46 2.35
N PRO A 7 2.84 38.86 3.43
CA PRO A 7 4.04 39.37 4.10
C PRO A 7 5.29 39.32 3.22
N ARG A 8 5.29 38.57 2.11
CA ARG A 8 6.42 38.51 1.16
C ARG A 8 6.63 39.80 0.37
N THR A 9 5.62 40.68 0.31
CA THR A 9 5.73 41.97 -0.38
C THR A 9 6.39 43.05 0.47
N LEU A 10 6.66 42.77 1.74
CA LEU A 10 7.39 43.67 2.64
C LEU A 10 8.89 43.66 2.35
N HIS A 11 9.53 44.80 2.58
CA HIS A 11 10.98 44.96 2.48
C HIS A 11 11.68 44.44 3.75
N TRP A 12 11.82 43.12 3.85
CA TRP A 12 12.58 42.48 4.93
C TRP A 12 14.08 42.63 4.72
N ILE A 13 14.84 42.76 5.81
CA ILE A 13 16.31 42.59 5.79
C ILE A 13 16.63 41.14 5.39
N ASP A 14 15.99 40.19 6.08
CA ASP A 14 16.02 38.75 5.78
C ASP A 14 14.59 38.25 5.57
N PRO A 15 14.18 37.95 4.32
CA PRO A 15 12.83 37.47 4.04
C PRO A 15 12.54 36.15 4.74
N PRO A 16 11.35 35.99 5.37
CA PRO A 16 10.98 34.72 5.97
C PRO A 16 10.85 33.62 4.90
N PRO A 17 11.25 32.37 5.20
CA PRO A 17 11.12 31.26 4.25
C PRO A 17 9.66 31.05 3.82
N ALA A 18 9.42 30.81 2.53
CA ALA A 18 8.07 30.61 1.99
C ALA A 18 7.29 29.52 2.73
N ALA A 19 7.94 28.39 3.02
CA ALA A 19 7.34 27.29 3.76
C ALA A 19 6.84 27.70 5.17
N ALA A 20 7.57 28.59 5.86
CA ALA A 20 7.18 29.07 7.18
C ALA A 20 5.96 30.00 7.11
N ILE A 21 5.87 30.83 6.06
CA ILE A 21 4.72 31.69 5.80
C ILE A 21 3.48 30.85 5.48
N ASP A 22 3.64 29.83 4.63
CA ASP A 22 2.54 28.93 4.26
C ASP A 22 2.03 28.14 5.48
N GLU A 23 2.93 27.67 6.33
CA GLU A 23 2.55 27.00 7.59
C GLU A 23 1.82 27.94 8.55
N ALA A 24 2.31 29.19 8.70
CA ALA A 24 1.66 30.20 9.52
C ALA A 24 0.25 30.52 9.00
N ARG A 25 0.08 30.66 7.67
CA ARG A 25 -1.23 30.90 7.04
C ARG A 25 -2.19 29.74 7.26
N LYS A 26 -1.75 28.49 7.00
CA LYS A 26 -2.55 27.28 7.26
C LYS A 26 -3.01 27.20 8.71
N ARG A 27 -2.11 27.52 9.65
CA ARG A 27 -2.42 27.55 11.07
C ARG A 27 -3.47 28.61 11.39
N LEU A 28 -3.28 29.85 10.97
CA LEU A 28 -4.23 30.93 11.25
C LEU A 28 -5.61 30.67 10.62
N LEU A 29 -5.67 30.07 9.43
CA LEU A 29 -6.92 29.57 8.84
C LEU A 29 -7.58 28.52 9.73
N SER A 30 -6.82 27.51 10.20
CA SER A 30 -7.35 26.43 11.05
C SER A 30 -7.89 26.89 12.43
N LEU A 31 -7.42 28.04 12.91
CA LEU A 31 -7.89 28.70 14.14
C LEU A 31 -9.06 29.67 13.89
N GLY A 32 -9.51 29.82 12.63
CA GLY A 32 -10.54 30.80 12.23
C GLY A 32 -10.07 32.26 12.31
N ALA A 33 -8.76 32.51 12.38
CA ALA A 33 -8.20 33.86 12.47
C ALA A 33 -8.13 34.57 11.10
N LEU A 34 -8.10 33.79 10.02
CA LEU A 34 -8.18 34.28 8.64
C LEU A 34 -9.40 33.67 7.94
N ASP A 35 -9.99 34.39 6.99
CA ASP A 35 -10.98 33.89 6.04
C ASP A 35 -10.31 33.19 4.84
N ASP A 36 -11.10 32.58 3.95
CA ASP A 36 -10.59 31.89 2.74
C ASP A 36 -9.84 32.83 1.77
N ALA A 37 -10.11 34.14 1.84
CA ALA A 37 -9.37 35.17 1.10
C ALA A 37 -8.07 35.60 1.81
N GLY A 38 -7.72 34.99 2.94
CA GLY A 38 -6.52 35.28 3.71
C GLY A 38 -6.58 36.58 4.52
N ARG A 39 -7.78 37.12 4.79
CA ARG A 39 -7.99 38.37 5.53
C ARG A 39 -8.34 38.09 7.00
N PRO A 40 -7.93 38.95 7.95
CA PRO A 40 -8.27 38.78 9.37
C PRO A 40 -9.78 38.82 9.64
N THR A 41 -10.29 37.80 10.31
CA THR A 41 -11.69 37.72 10.78
C THR A 41 -11.89 38.58 12.04
N PRO A 42 -13.13 38.83 12.51
CA PRO A 42 -13.35 39.46 13.82
C PRO A 42 -12.64 38.71 14.96
N HIS A 43 -12.67 37.38 14.91
CA HIS A 43 -11.91 36.52 15.82
C HIS A 43 -10.40 36.71 15.68
N GLY A 44 -9.90 36.74 14.44
CA GLY A 44 -8.49 37.02 14.13
C GLY A 44 -7.97 38.34 14.67
N LYS A 45 -8.83 39.38 14.71
CA LYS A 45 -8.51 40.66 15.35
C LYS A 45 -8.48 40.53 16.87
N ALA A 46 -9.50 39.90 17.46
CA ALA A 46 -9.56 39.69 18.91
C ALA A 46 -8.34 38.93 19.45
N ILE A 47 -7.88 37.88 18.75
CA ILE A 47 -6.67 37.14 19.17
C ILE A 47 -5.39 37.98 19.02
N ALA A 48 -5.36 38.92 18.06
CA ALA A 48 -4.18 39.75 17.82
C ALA A 48 -4.05 40.92 18.80
N ASP A 49 -5.15 41.31 19.44
CA ASP A 49 -5.15 42.32 20.50
C ASP A 49 -4.60 41.79 21.83
N LEU A 50 -4.46 40.45 21.96
CA LEU A 50 -3.88 39.81 23.13
C LEU A 50 -2.34 39.73 22.99
N PRO A 51 -1.57 39.99 24.08
CA PRO A 51 -0.12 39.90 24.07
C PRO A 51 0.36 38.45 24.20
N LEU A 52 -0.14 37.58 23.32
CA LEU A 52 0.03 36.13 23.35
C LEU A 52 0.33 35.59 21.96
N PRO A 53 1.05 34.45 21.86
CA PRO A 53 1.11 33.71 20.61
C PRO A 53 -0.31 33.37 20.11
N PRO A 54 -0.58 33.39 18.77
CA PRO A 54 -1.93 33.24 18.23
C PRO A 54 -2.71 32.02 18.72
N ARG A 55 -2.03 30.89 18.99
CA ARG A 55 -2.64 29.66 19.54
C ARG A 55 -3.15 29.85 20.96
N LEU A 56 -2.37 30.51 21.82
CA LEU A 56 -2.74 30.75 23.21
C LEU A 56 -3.80 31.85 23.31
N ALA A 57 -3.71 32.87 22.45
CA ALA A 57 -4.74 33.89 22.32
C ALA A 57 -6.08 33.27 21.87
N HIS A 58 -6.06 32.43 20.83
CA HIS A 58 -7.23 31.68 20.37
C HIS A 58 -7.84 30.82 21.49
N MET A 59 -7.01 30.03 22.19
CA MET A 59 -7.44 29.22 23.32
C MET A 59 -8.12 30.08 24.39
N LEU A 60 -7.51 31.20 24.78
CA LEU A 60 -8.05 32.08 25.82
C LEU A 60 -9.41 32.66 25.42
N THR A 61 -9.55 33.14 24.18
CA THR A 61 -10.82 33.68 23.66
C THR A 61 -11.91 32.61 23.56
N GLU A 62 -11.61 31.44 23.01
CA GLU A 62 -12.58 30.35 22.87
C GLU A 62 -12.99 29.74 24.22
N ALA A 63 -12.04 29.61 25.13
CA ALA A 63 -12.28 29.10 26.47
C ALA A 63 -13.11 30.09 27.30
N ASP A 64 -12.83 31.40 27.23
CA ASP A 64 -13.63 32.45 27.90
C ASP A 64 -15.10 32.38 27.45
N ALA A 65 -15.34 32.28 26.14
CA ALA A 65 -16.69 32.14 25.58
C ALA A 65 -17.47 30.93 26.13
N ARG A 66 -16.74 29.89 26.58
CA ARG A 66 -17.27 28.65 27.16
C ARG A 66 -17.29 28.65 28.70
N GLY A 67 -16.81 29.71 29.35
CA GLY A 67 -16.76 29.85 30.81
C GLY A 67 -15.47 29.32 31.46
N TRP A 68 -14.45 28.98 30.67
CA TRP A 68 -13.17 28.44 31.13
C TRP A 68 -12.01 29.46 31.06
N GLY A 69 -12.32 30.75 30.99
CA GLY A 69 -11.34 31.81 30.77
C GLY A 69 -10.22 31.87 31.82
N GLU A 70 -10.55 31.71 33.11
CA GLU A 70 -9.55 31.71 34.19
C GLU A 70 -8.54 30.56 34.04
N ALA A 71 -9.04 29.36 33.78
CA ALA A 71 -8.21 28.19 33.53
C ALA A 71 -7.32 28.36 32.30
N ALA A 72 -7.88 28.84 31.19
CA ALA A 72 -7.13 29.09 29.98
C ALA A 72 -6.03 30.14 30.17
N ALA A 73 -6.28 31.18 30.98
CA ALA A 73 -5.27 32.18 31.29
C ALA A 73 -4.12 31.60 32.12
N GLU A 74 -4.42 30.78 33.12
CA GLU A 74 -3.39 30.05 33.87
C GLU A 74 -2.59 29.11 32.96
N ILE A 75 -3.25 28.33 32.10
CA ILE A 75 -2.59 27.42 31.16
C ILE A 75 -1.71 28.21 30.17
N ALA A 76 -2.18 29.34 29.66
CA ALA A 76 -1.38 30.21 28.81
C ALA A 76 -0.10 30.66 29.51
N VAL A 77 -0.18 31.03 30.80
CA VAL A 77 0.99 31.44 31.60
C VAL A 77 1.92 30.25 31.80
N LEU A 78 1.37 29.08 32.16
CA LEU A 78 2.11 27.85 32.39
C LEU A 78 2.90 27.38 31.15
N LEU A 79 2.34 27.60 29.96
CA LEU A 79 2.97 27.29 28.68
C LEU A 79 3.96 28.37 28.21
N SER A 80 3.80 29.61 28.67
CA SER A 80 4.71 30.72 28.33
C SER A 80 5.92 30.78 29.27
N GLU A 81 5.73 30.42 30.54
CA GLU A 81 6.75 30.48 31.59
C GLU A 81 7.42 29.12 31.82
N ARG A 82 8.63 28.95 31.28
CA ARG A 82 9.42 27.74 31.49
C ARG A 82 9.66 27.46 32.98
N GLY A 83 9.58 26.18 33.36
CA GLY A 83 9.83 25.69 34.71
C GLY A 83 8.75 26.02 35.75
N LEU A 84 7.70 26.76 35.38
CA LEU A 84 6.58 27.04 36.28
C LEU A 84 5.83 25.74 36.57
N GLY A 85 5.64 25.42 37.87
CA GLY A 85 5.06 24.15 38.31
C GLY A 85 5.98 22.93 38.16
N GLY A 86 7.25 23.13 37.78
CA GLY A 86 8.21 22.07 37.48
C GLY A 86 8.25 21.67 36.00
N ASN A 87 8.97 20.58 35.70
CA ASN A 87 9.22 20.07 34.34
C ASN A 87 8.48 18.76 34.04
N ASP A 88 7.37 18.51 34.74
CA ASP A 88 6.56 17.32 34.52
C ASP A 88 5.92 17.34 33.12
N ILE A 89 5.70 16.16 32.54
CA ILE A 89 5.00 16.06 31.26
C ILE A 89 3.52 16.39 31.45
N ASP A 90 2.97 16.02 32.62
CA ASP A 90 1.58 16.28 32.95
C ASP A 90 1.35 17.74 33.38
N LEU A 91 0.65 18.48 32.52
CA LEU A 91 0.26 19.88 32.77
C LEU A 91 -0.67 20.03 33.96
N GLU A 92 -1.47 19.01 34.28
CA GLU A 92 -2.35 19.06 35.43
C GLU A 92 -1.55 19.03 36.73
N LEU A 93 -0.55 18.17 36.81
CA LEU A 93 0.36 18.11 37.94
C LEU A 93 1.17 19.41 38.08
N ARG A 94 1.66 19.97 36.96
CA ARG A 94 2.35 21.27 36.96
C ARG A 94 1.46 22.41 37.45
N LEU A 95 0.21 22.48 36.97
CA LEU A 95 -0.72 23.51 37.39
C LEU A 95 -1.06 23.39 38.89
N ARG A 96 -1.31 22.17 39.39
CA ARG A 96 -1.55 21.91 40.81
C ARG A 96 -0.36 22.37 41.67
N ARG A 97 0.87 22.03 41.27
CA ARG A 97 2.10 22.47 41.96
C ARG A 97 2.23 24.00 41.96
N TRP A 98 2.01 24.65 40.82
CA TRP A 98 2.08 26.11 40.74
C TRP A 98 1.02 26.81 41.59
N ARG A 99 -0.23 26.31 41.62
CA ARG A 99 -1.29 26.85 42.48
C ARG A 99 -0.95 26.75 43.97
N ALA A 100 -0.23 25.70 44.37
CA ALA A 100 0.23 25.52 45.76
C ALA A 100 1.47 26.37 46.11
N ASP A 101 2.28 26.75 45.11
CA ASP A 101 3.51 27.53 45.29
C ASP A 101 3.22 28.97 45.74
N ARG A 102 3.85 29.39 46.85
CA ARG A 102 3.74 30.73 47.47
C ARG A 102 4.97 31.61 47.21
N GLY A 103 5.83 31.23 46.28
CA GLY A 103 7.01 32.01 45.89
C GLY A 103 6.66 33.25 45.05
N LYS A 104 7.53 34.26 45.08
CA LYS A 104 7.37 35.52 44.33
C LYS A 104 7.13 35.31 42.83
N ARG A 105 7.82 34.34 42.21
CA ARG A 105 7.65 33.98 40.80
C ARG A 105 6.25 33.43 40.52
N ALA A 106 5.73 32.57 41.40
CA ALA A 106 4.39 32.01 41.27
C ALA A 106 3.29 33.06 41.43
N ASP A 107 3.46 34.01 42.36
CA ASP A 107 2.53 35.14 42.54
C ASP A 107 2.53 36.09 41.34
N ALA A 108 3.71 36.44 40.82
CA ALA A 108 3.82 37.27 39.61
C ALA A 108 3.13 36.61 38.41
N ALA A 109 3.32 35.29 38.23
CA ALA A 109 2.65 34.51 37.20
C ALA A 109 1.12 34.52 37.36
N ARG A 110 0.59 34.43 38.60
CA ARG A 110 -0.86 34.54 38.86
C ARG A 110 -1.39 35.93 38.52
N GLY A 111 -0.62 36.98 38.82
CA GLY A 111 -0.93 38.35 38.41
C GLY A 111 -1.02 38.50 36.89
N LEU A 112 -0.11 37.85 36.16
CA LEU A 112 -0.12 37.82 34.69
C LEU A 112 -1.36 37.12 34.13
N ALA A 113 -1.74 35.96 34.69
CA ALA A 113 -2.96 35.25 34.29
C ALA A 113 -4.20 36.13 34.46
N LYS A 114 -4.33 36.81 35.61
CA LYS A 114 -5.43 37.76 35.87
C LYS A 114 -5.48 38.90 34.86
N LYS A 115 -4.31 39.44 34.48
CA LYS A 115 -4.22 40.50 33.46
C LYS A 115 -4.67 40.00 32.09
N TRP A 116 -4.22 38.82 31.66
CA TRP A 116 -4.57 38.26 30.36
C TRP A 116 -6.06 37.96 30.23
N ILE A 117 -6.68 37.33 31.24
CA ILE A 117 -8.13 37.14 31.20
C ILE A 117 -8.87 38.48 31.18
N SER A 118 -8.43 39.50 31.93
CA SER A 118 -9.10 40.81 31.88
C SER A 118 -9.10 41.47 30.49
N LEU A 119 -8.08 41.18 29.67
CA LEU A 119 -8.01 41.67 28.29
C LEU A 119 -8.90 40.86 27.33
N ALA A 120 -9.10 39.58 27.61
CA ALA A 120 -9.88 38.68 26.77
C ALA A 120 -11.38 38.66 27.11
N ARG A 121 -11.77 39.05 28.33
CA ARG A 121 -13.13 38.92 28.86
C ARG A 121 -14.16 39.52 27.93
N SER A 122 -15.02 38.66 27.41
CA SER A 122 -16.29 39.07 26.83
C SER A 122 -17.23 39.57 27.93
N SER A 123 -18.10 40.53 27.63
CA SER A 123 -19.03 41.15 28.59
C SER A 123 -20.11 40.21 29.16
N ARG A 124 -20.04 38.90 28.89
CA ARG A 124 -20.98 37.89 29.33
C ARG A 124 -20.39 37.06 30.47
N SER A 125 -20.65 37.48 31.71
CA SER A 125 -20.42 36.65 32.89
C SER A 125 -21.31 35.40 32.83
N ARG A 126 -20.71 34.22 32.64
CA ARG A 126 -21.37 32.92 32.79
C ARG A 126 -21.06 32.33 34.18
N PRO A 127 -21.98 31.54 34.75
CA PRO A 127 -21.79 30.94 36.07
C PRO A 127 -20.58 29.99 36.06
N MET A 128 -19.87 30.01 37.19
CA MET A 128 -18.72 29.18 37.50
C MET A 128 -19.22 27.78 37.87
N GLY A 129 -18.85 26.77 37.09
CA GLY A 129 -19.31 25.39 37.33
C GLY A 129 -18.51 24.40 36.50
N GLU A 130 -18.03 23.36 37.19
CA GLU A 130 -17.14 22.26 36.78
C GLU A 130 -15.62 22.56 36.74
N PRO A 131 -14.79 21.63 37.26
CA PRO A 131 -13.34 21.78 37.25
C PRO A 131 -12.78 21.92 35.84
N SER A 132 -11.76 22.77 35.74
CA SER A 132 -11.02 23.13 34.53
C SER A 132 -10.58 21.92 33.69
N PRO A 133 -11.06 21.74 32.44
CA PRO A 133 -10.53 20.72 31.56
C PRO A 133 -9.25 21.23 30.90
N ILE A 134 -8.11 21.03 31.56
CA ILE A 134 -6.79 21.49 31.09
C ILE A 134 -6.53 20.97 29.67
N GLY A 135 -6.81 19.68 29.44
CA GLY A 135 -6.71 19.07 28.11
C GLY A 135 -7.58 19.75 27.06
N THR A 136 -8.76 20.25 27.41
CA THR A 136 -9.63 20.99 26.46
C THR A 136 -9.03 22.31 26.05
N CYS A 137 -8.50 23.08 27.00
CA CYS A 137 -7.83 24.34 26.68
C CYS A 137 -6.61 24.07 25.79
N VAL A 138 -5.80 23.07 26.12
CA VAL A 138 -4.64 22.69 25.30
C VAL A 138 -5.08 22.22 23.91
N ALA A 139 -6.18 21.48 23.79
CA ALA A 139 -6.71 21.02 22.50
C ALA A 139 -7.19 22.20 21.63
N LEU A 140 -7.80 23.23 22.22
CA LEU A 140 -8.13 24.47 21.52
C LEU A 140 -6.88 25.19 21.00
N ALA A 141 -5.81 25.26 21.80
CA ALA A 141 -4.54 25.87 21.36
C ALA A 141 -3.83 25.04 20.27
N PHE A 142 -3.87 23.72 20.39
CA PHE A 142 -3.12 22.78 19.56
C PHE A 142 -4.01 21.68 18.96
N PRO A 143 -5.01 22.02 18.12
CA PRO A 143 -5.95 21.04 17.59
C PRO A 143 -5.26 20.00 16.69
N ASP A 144 -4.20 20.38 15.99
CA ASP A 144 -3.35 19.48 15.20
C ASP A 144 -2.55 18.48 16.06
N ARG A 145 -2.43 18.73 17.37
CA ARG A 145 -1.66 17.90 18.33
C ARG A 145 -2.56 17.18 19.33
N LEU A 146 -3.87 17.23 19.18
CA LEU A 146 -4.75 16.27 19.84
C LEU A 146 -4.35 14.87 19.38
N ALA A 147 -4.11 13.96 20.32
CA ALA A 147 -3.52 12.67 20.05
C ALA A 147 -4.30 11.51 20.68
N LYS A 148 -4.37 10.39 19.96
CA LYS A 148 -4.97 9.12 20.41
C LYS A 148 -3.89 8.04 20.54
N ARG A 149 -3.97 7.23 21.59
CA ARG A 149 -3.06 6.11 21.85
C ARG A 149 -3.17 5.03 20.77
N ARG A 150 -2.04 4.45 20.33
CA ARG A 150 -2.00 3.39 19.29
C ARG A 150 -1.79 1.98 19.82
N ASP A 151 -1.19 1.83 20.99
CA ASP A 151 -0.83 0.54 21.56
C ASP A 151 -1.20 0.44 23.04
N ALA A 152 -1.14 -0.78 23.56
CA ALA A 152 -1.45 -1.05 24.96
C ALA A 152 -0.36 -0.56 25.93
N SER A 153 0.88 -0.34 25.47
CA SER A 153 1.96 0.17 26.33
C SER A 153 1.82 1.66 26.60
N GLY A 154 1.06 2.39 25.79
CA GLY A 154 0.95 3.85 25.87
C GLY A 154 2.19 4.57 25.37
N GLU A 155 3.06 3.88 24.62
CA GLU A 155 4.28 4.48 24.08
C GLU A 155 3.97 5.26 22.80
N ASN A 156 3.22 4.68 21.86
CA ASN A 156 2.99 5.27 20.55
C ASN A 156 1.63 5.96 20.45
N TRP A 157 1.64 7.16 19.86
CA TRP A 157 0.48 8.03 19.73
C TRP A 157 0.37 8.59 18.32
N ILE A 158 -0.85 8.83 17.85
CA ILE A 158 -1.13 9.54 16.59
C ILE A 158 -1.84 10.84 16.87
N SER A 159 -1.31 11.94 16.31
CA SER A 159 -1.98 13.24 16.34
C SER A 159 -2.98 13.42 15.21
N ALA A 160 -3.98 14.28 15.42
CA ALA A 160 -4.94 14.69 14.40
C ALA A 160 -4.24 15.30 13.17
N GLY A 161 -3.09 15.96 13.36
CA GLY A 161 -2.23 16.47 12.30
C GLY A 161 -1.39 15.40 11.56
N GLY A 162 -1.53 14.11 11.88
CA GLY A 162 -0.84 13.01 11.20
C GLY A 162 0.56 12.67 11.69
N ARG A 163 1.11 13.47 12.60
CA ARG A 163 2.43 13.18 13.20
C ARG A 163 2.29 12.10 14.28
N GLY A 164 3.21 11.14 14.29
CA GLY A 164 3.36 10.18 15.38
C GLY A 164 4.16 10.76 16.54
N PHE A 165 3.70 10.56 17.77
CA PHE A 165 4.37 10.98 19.00
C PHE A 165 4.73 9.78 19.88
N ARG A 166 5.71 9.98 20.77
CA ARG A 166 6.12 9.01 21.79
C ARG A 166 6.01 9.56 23.20
N LEU A 167 5.54 8.72 24.12
CA LEU A 167 5.47 8.99 25.54
C LEU A 167 6.26 7.91 26.29
N ASP A 168 6.87 8.28 27.43
CA ASP A 168 7.44 7.29 28.34
C ASP A 168 6.32 6.39 28.89
N PRO A 169 6.36 5.06 28.71
CA PRO A 169 5.35 4.13 29.23
C PRO A 169 5.19 4.18 30.76
N LEU A 170 6.18 4.71 31.49
CA LEU A 170 6.11 4.90 32.94
C LEU A 170 5.35 6.18 33.33
N SER A 171 5.04 7.07 32.38
CA SER A 171 4.22 8.25 32.63
C SER A 171 2.79 7.85 33.02
N PRO A 172 2.16 8.51 34.02
CA PRO A 172 0.74 8.30 34.31
C PRO A 172 -0.17 8.50 33.10
N LEU A 173 0.19 9.45 32.22
CA LEU A 173 -0.55 9.77 30.99
C LEU A 173 -0.55 8.63 29.95
N ALA A 174 0.33 7.63 30.08
CA ALA A 174 0.35 6.48 29.17
C ALA A 174 -0.93 5.61 29.27
N ARG A 175 -1.64 5.72 30.41
CA ARG A 175 -2.89 4.99 30.66
C ARG A 175 -4.11 5.62 29.99
N GLU A 176 -4.01 6.90 29.65
CA GLU A 176 -5.07 7.65 28.98
C GLU A 176 -5.26 7.17 27.54
N GLU A 177 -6.46 7.36 27.00
CA GLU A 177 -6.74 7.08 25.59
C GLU A 177 -6.43 8.29 24.71
N TRP A 178 -6.64 9.49 25.24
CA TRP A 178 -6.59 10.76 24.54
C TRP A 178 -5.77 11.78 25.29
N LEU A 179 -4.90 12.48 24.57
CA LEU A 179 -4.06 13.55 25.10
C LEU A 179 -4.16 14.79 24.23
N ALA A 180 -4.25 15.95 24.86
CA ALA A 180 -3.96 17.22 24.23
C ALA A 180 -2.49 17.58 24.46
N VAL A 181 -1.69 17.60 23.39
CA VAL A 181 -0.24 17.78 23.49
C VAL A 181 0.15 19.24 23.24
N ALA A 182 0.73 19.89 24.25
CA ALA A 182 1.19 21.27 24.17
C ALA A 182 2.60 21.39 23.58
N GLU A 183 3.52 20.51 23.96
CA GLU A 183 4.93 20.58 23.58
C GLU A 183 5.48 19.21 23.18
N VAL A 184 6.30 19.20 22.11
CA VAL A 184 6.99 18.01 21.60
C VAL A 184 8.47 18.33 21.35
N GLY A 185 9.34 17.36 21.57
CA GLY A 185 10.78 17.46 21.34
C GLY A 185 11.28 16.46 20.29
N GLY A 186 12.28 16.85 19.51
CA GLY A 186 12.88 16.04 18.44
C GLY A 186 12.25 16.28 17.05
N MET A 187 12.90 15.78 16.00
CA MET A 187 12.44 15.90 14.60
C MET A 187 11.83 14.59 14.08
N ALA A 188 10.92 14.73 13.11
CA ALA A 188 10.22 13.66 12.38
C ALA A 188 9.34 12.70 13.23
N ALA A 189 8.86 11.62 12.62
CA ALA A 189 7.96 10.64 13.23
C ALA A 189 8.56 10.07 14.52
N GLY A 190 7.79 10.07 15.62
CA GLY A 190 8.25 9.62 16.93
C GLY A 190 8.82 10.72 17.83
N ALA A 191 8.41 11.98 17.60
CA ALA A 191 8.72 13.12 18.48
C ALA A 191 8.21 12.87 19.91
N ARG A 192 9.03 13.19 20.91
CA ARG A 192 8.73 12.91 22.31
C ARG A 192 7.77 13.95 22.87
N ILE A 193 6.70 13.51 23.52
CA ILE A 193 5.78 14.39 24.25
C ILE A 193 6.55 14.98 25.45
N LEU A 194 6.62 16.31 25.52
CA LEU A 194 7.26 17.04 26.62
C LEU A 194 6.24 17.68 27.55
N SER A 195 5.03 17.96 27.05
CA SER A 195 3.96 18.54 27.84
C SER A 195 2.59 18.19 27.24
N ALA A 196 1.70 17.64 28.05
CA ALA A 196 0.34 17.24 27.66
C ALA A 196 -0.63 17.24 28.85
N ALA A 197 -1.92 17.11 28.56
CA ALA A 197 -2.96 16.83 29.54
C ALA A 197 -3.96 15.82 28.95
N SER A 198 -4.58 15.01 29.81
CA SER A 198 -5.68 14.13 29.42
C SER A 198 -6.90 14.92 28.98
N ILE A 199 -7.66 14.34 28.05
CA ILE A 199 -8.92 14.89 27.56
C ILE A 199 -9.87 13.74 27.27
N ASP A 200 -11.12 13.84 27.71
CA ASP A 200 -12.12 12.82 27.44
C ASP A 200 -12.57 12.84 25.97
N GLU A 201 -12.90 11.67 25.42
CA GLU A 201 -13.39 11.54 24.04
C GLU A 201 -14.68 12.35 23.81
N SER A 202 -15.59 12.38 24.79
CA SER A 202 -16.82 13.18 24.71
C SER A 202 -16.53 14.67 24.52
N MET A 203 -15.45 15.17 25.12
CA MET A 203 -15.01 16.55 24.99
C MET A 203 -14.31 16.79 23.65
N VAL A 204 -13.53 15.82 23.15
CA VAL A 204 -13.00 15.86 21.78
C VAL A 204 -14.14 15.97 20.76
N GLU A 205 -15.18 15.16 20.89
CA GLU A 205 -16.36 15.20 20.00
C GLU A 205 -17.13 16.52 20.14
N ALA A 206 -17.27 17.06 21.36
CA ALA A 206 -17.94 18.34 21.59
C ALA A 206 -17.18 19.53 20.96
N LEU A 207 -15.85 19.51 20.97
CA LEU A 207 -15.02 20.60 20.45
C LEU A 207 -14.78 20.52 18.94
N PHE A 208 -14.68 19.31 18.39
CA PHE A 208 -14.22 19.08 17.02
C PHE A 208 -15.20 18.26 16.18
N GLY A 209 -16.44 18.09 16.62
CA GLY A 209 -17.46 17.31 15.91
C GLY A 209 -17.71 17.76 14.48
N ASP A 210 -17.61 19.06 14.21
CA ASP A 210 -17.66 19.69 12.88
C ASP A 210 -16.49 19.29 11.97
N ARG A 211 -15.38 18.83 12.55
CA ARG A 211 -14.17 18.36 11.85
C ARG A 211 -14.10 16.82 11.78
N ILE A 212 -15.07 16.11 12.35
CA ILE A 212 -15.14 14.66 12.26
C ILE A 212 -15.78 14.28 10.93
N GLU A 213 -14.97 13.75 10.03
CA GLU A 213 -15.43 13.28 8.74
C GLU A 213 -15.88 11.82 8.83
N THR A 214 -17.02 11.51 8.20
CA THR A 214 -17.47 10.13 8.00
C THR A 214 -17.24 9.76 6.55
N GLY A 215 -16.57 8.63 6.31
CA GLY A 215 -16.30 8.17 4.95
C GLY A 215 -16.15 6.66 4.85
N THR A 216 -16.32 6.16 3.63
CA THR A 216 -16.03 4.78 3.28
C THR A 216 -14.58 4.66 2.83
N GLN A 217 -13.77 3.92 3.57
CA GLN A 217 -12.43 3.51 3.15
C GLN A 217 -12.51 2.12 2.56
N VAL A 218 -12.04 1.96 1.32
CA VAL A 218 -12.01 0.68 0.62
C VAL A 218 -10.55 0.27 0.47
N GLU A 219 -10.11 -0.64 1.32
CA GLU A 219 -8.72 -1.12 1.36
C GLU A 219 -8.62 -2.50 0.72
N PHE A 220 -7.56 -2.72 -0.06
CA PHE A 220 -7.21 -4.02 -0.62
C PHE A 220 -6.17 -4.70 0.28
N ASP A 221 -6.43 -5.94 0.66
CA ASP A 221 -5.50 -6.79 1.39
C ASP A 221 -4.79 -7.73 0.42
N ALA A 222 -3.54 -7.39 0.09
CA ALA A 222 -2.72 -8.16 -0.84
C ALA A 222 -2.46 -9.60 -0.41
N LYS A 223 -2.46 -9.90 0.91
CA LYS A 223 -2.20 -11.27 1.39
C LYS A 223 -3.38 -12.19 1.12
N THR A 224 -4.59 -11.64 1.19
CA THR A 224 -5.83 -12.43 1.02
C THR A 224 -6.47 -12.22 -0.35
N GLY A 225 -6.03 -11.21 -1.12
CA GLY A 225 -6.64 -10.80 -2.38
C GLY A 225 -8.08 -10.28 -2.20
N THR A 226 -8.40 -9.78 -1.00
CA THR A 226 -9.76 -9.33 -0.65
C THR A 226 -9.81 -7.82 -0.49
N VAL A 227 -10.99 -7.25 -0.77
CA VAL A 227 -11.29 -5.85 -0.47
C VAL A 227 -12.15 -5.78 0.77
N ARG A 228 -11.76 -4.90 1.70
CA ARG A 228 -12.55 -4.57 2.90
C ARG A 228 -12.99 -3.13 2.77
N ALA A 229 -14.31 -2.94 2.74
CA ALA A 229 -14.89 -1.63 2.91
C ALA A 229 -15.18 -1.40 4.40
N GLN A 230 -14.65 -0.31 4.93
CA GLN A 230 -14.85 0.13 6.30
C GLN A 230 -15.46 1.53 6.28
N ARG A 231 -16.54 1.70 7.04
CA ARG A 231 -17.12 3.01 7.30
C ARG A 231 -16.48 3.51 8.57
N GLY A 232 -15.70 4.57 8.41
CA GLY A 232 -14.93 5.12 9.51
C GLY A 232 -15.35 6.55 9.82
N ARG A 233 -15.25 6.91 11.10
CA ARG A 233 -15.18 8.31 11.52
C ARG A 233 -13.71 8.66 11.73
N ARG A 234 -13.27 9.80 11.21
CA ARG A 234 -11.90 10.29 11.41
C ARG A 234 -11.88 11.74 11.86
N LEU A 235 -10.93 12.08 12.73
CA LEU A 235 -10.58 13.45 13.08
C LEU A 235 -9.16 13.71 12.57
N GLY A 236 -9.06 14.37 11.41
CA GLY A 236 -7.79 14.47 10.68
C GLY A 236 -7.22 13.08 10.37
N ALA A 237 -6.04 12.79 10.90
CA ALA A 237 -5.38 11.48 10.76
C ALA A 237 -5.76 10.44 11.82
N ILE A 238 -6.55 10.80 12.84
CA ILE A 238 -6.99 9.86 13.88
C ILE A 238 -8.23 9.14 13.41
N ARG A 239 -8.23 7.81 13.48
CA ARG A 239 -9.41 6.96 13.27
C ARG A 239 -10.16 6.82 14.61
N LEU A 240 -11.45 7.17 14.64
CA LEU A 240 -12.27 7.16 15.86
C LEU A 240 -12.95 5.81 16.06
N ASN A 241 -13.66 5.32 15.03
CA ASN A 241 -14.33 4.03 15.00
C ASN A 241 -14.26 3.43 13.60
N GLU A 242 -14.16 2.11 13.53
CA GLU A 242 -14.15 1.32 12.30
C GLU A 242 -15.32 0.32 12.35
N GLY A 243 -16.28 0.48 11.43
CA GLY A 243 -17.34 -0.51 11.20
C GLY A 243 -17.21 -1.09 9.79
N ARG A 244 -17.65 -2.33 9.57
CA ARG A 244 -17.82 -2.84 8.20
C ARG A 244 -18.81 -1.95 7.47
N ASP A 245 -18.43 -1.48 6.27
CA ASP A 245 -19.37 -0.75 5.42
C ASP A 245 -20.10 -1.70 4.49
N ALA A 246 -21.31 -2.10 4.87
CA ALA A 246 -22.18 -2.89 3.99
C ALA A 246 -22.77 -2.05 2.83
N THR A 247 -22.62 -0.72 2.87
CA THR A 247 -23.17 0.22 1.86
C THR A 247 -22.14 0.67 0.83
N ALA A 248 -20.91 0.16 0.89
CA ALA A 248 -19.89 0.45 -0.11
C ALA A 248 -20.34 0.02 -1.50
N SER A 249 -20.24 0.94 -2.46
CA SER A 249 -20.70 0.71 -3.82
C SER A 249 -19.87 -0.38 -4.50
N ALA A 250 -20.50 -1.15 -5.39
CA ALA A 250 -19.82 -2.19 -6.14
C ALA A 250 -18.68 -1.62 -6.99
N GLU A 251 -18.82 -0.40 -7.49
CA GLU A 251 -17.81 0.33 -8.25
C GLU A 251 -16.60 0.67 -7.39
N ALA A 252 -16.80 1.11 -6.14
CA ALA A 252 -15.70 1.41 -5.23
C ALA A 252 -14.88 0.16 -4.87
N ILE A 253 -15.56 -0.98 -4.68
CA ILE A 253 -14.94 -2.28 -4.44
C ILE A 253 -14.16 -2.75 -5.69
N ALA A 254 -14.78 -2.69 -6.87
CA ALA A 254 -14.14 -3.04 -8.13
C ALA A 254 -12.89 -2.17 -8.38
N ALA A 255 -12.99 -0.86 -8.17
CA ALA A 255 -11.86 0.05 -8.30
C ALA A 255 -10.72 -0.29 -7.32
N ALA A 256 -11.03 -0.75 -6.11
CA ALA A 256 -10.02 -1.20 -5.16
C ALA A 256 -9.36 -2.53 -5.58
N LEU A 257 -10.12 -3.49 -6.12
CA LEU A 257 -9.56 -4.72 -6.71
C LEU A 257 -8.63 -4.38 -7.88
N LEU A 258 -9.03 -3.47 -8.77
CA LEU A 258 -8.20 -3.02 -9.90
C LEU A 258 -6.90 -2.35 -9.42
N ARG A 259 -6.99 -1.43 -8.44
CA ARG A 259 -5.79 -0.83 -7.84
C ARG A 259 -4.88 -1.89 -7.21
N GLY A 260 -5.46 -2.85 -6.48
CA GLY A 260 -4.70 -3.95 -5.87
C GLY A 260 -3.93 -4.78 -6.89
N VAL A 261 -4.56 -5.16 -8.00
CA VAL A 261 -3.89 -5.88 -9.10
C VAL A 261 -2.83 -5.01 -9.79
N ARG A 262 -3.09 -3.71 -9.96
CA ARG A 262 -2.12 -2.78 -10.56
C ARG A 262 -0.87 -2.60 -9.69
N GLU A 263 -1.03 -2.52 -8.38
CA GLU A 263 0.07 -2.29 -7.43
C GLU A 263 0.87 -3.56 -7.14
N HIS A 264 0.19 -4.70 -6.98
CA HIS A 264 0.81 -5.95 -6.56
C HIS A 264 1.04 -6.95 -7.70
N GLY A 265 0.44 -6.75 -8.87
CA GLY A 265 0.70 -7.51 -10.09
C GLY A 265 -0.36 -8.56 -10.44
N LEU A 266 -0.30 -9.02 -11.69
CA LEU A 266 -1.28 -9.94 -12.28
C LEU A 266 -1.25 -11.34 -11.66
N HIS A 267 -0.17 -11.74 -11.01
CA HIS A 267 -0.04 -13.06 -10.38
C HIS A 267 -1.11 -13.32 -9.29
N LEU A 268 -1.77 -12.28 -8.78
CA LEU A 268 -2.88 -12.38 -7.83
C LEU A 268 -4.19 -12.90 -8.46
N LEU A 269 -4.31 -12.87 -9.78
CA LEU A 269 -5.48 -13.37 -10.48
C LEU A 269 -5.47 -14.91 -10.55
N PRO A 270 -6.64 -15.56 -10.54
CA PRO A 270 -6.74 -17.02 -10.54
C PRO A 270 -6.47 -17.61 -11.93
N TRP A 271 -5.24 -17.49 -12.41
CA TRP A 271 -4.80 -18.03 -13.71
C TRP A 271 -4.84 -19.56 -13.71
N SER A 272 -5.55 -20.16 -14.66
CA SER A 272 -5.42 -21.60 -14.93
C SER A 272 -4.08 -21.89 -15.61
N GLU A 273 -3.58 -23.12 -15.47
CA GLU A 273 -2.37 -23.58 -16.18
C GLU A 273 -2.48 -23.39 -17.71
N GLY A 274 -3.66 -23.62 -18.28
CA GLY A 274 -3.92 -23.41 -19.70
C GLY A 274 -3.82 -21.93 -20.10
N THR A 275 -4.33 -21.03 -19.25
CA THR A 275 -4.27 -19.58 -19.48
C THR A 275 -2.83 -19.08 -19.39
N GLN A 276 -2.07 -19.54 -18.40
CA GLN A 276 -0.65 -19.19 -18.29
C GLN A 276 0.15 -19.71 -19.48
N SER A 277 -0.10 -20.96 -19.91
CA SER A 277 0.51 -21.53 -21.10
C SER A 277 0.21 -20.71 -22.35
N LEU A 278 -1.04 -20.29 -22.56
CA LEU A 278 -1.41 -19.40 -23.67
C LEU A 278 -0.63 -18.10 -23.64
N ARG A 279 -0.52 -17.45 -22.46
CA ARG A 279 0.21 -16.18 -22.31
C ARG A 279 1.69 -16.33 -22.67
N ARG A 280 2.35 -17.38 -22.18
CA ARG A 280 3.76 -17.70 -22.51
C ARG A 280 3.96 -17.93 -24.00
N ARG A 281 3.06 -18.72 -24.61
CA ARG A 281 3.09 -19.02 -26.05
C ARG A 281 2.83 -17.78 -26.91
N ALA A 282 1.88 -16.93 -26.51
CA ALA A 282 1.58 -15.69 -27.20
C ALA A 282 2.75 -14.70 -27.14
N ALA A 283 3.39 -14.57 -25.97
CA ALA A 283 4.58 -13.75 -25.81
C ALA A 283 5.72 -14.22 -26.75
N PHE A 284 5.98 -15.53 -26.81
CA PHE A 284 6.96 -16.09 -27.76
C PHE A 284 6.55 -15.87 -29.22
N ALA A 285 5.30 -16.17 -29.59
CA ALA A 285 4.80 -16.02 -30.95
C ALA A 285 4.93 -14.57 -31.44
N ARG A 286 4.70 -13.59 -30.56
CA ARG A 286 4.81 -12.16 -30.87
C ARG A 286 6.23 -11.70 -31.22
N LEU A 287 7.27 -12.39 -30.74
CA LEU A 287 8.66 -12.15 -31.17
C LEU A 287 8.86 -12.44 -32.66
N HIS A 288 8.01 -13.29 -33.25
CA HIS A 288 8.08 -13.73 -34.64
C HIS A 288 6.97 -13.16 -35.53
N ASP A 289 5.94 -12.59 -34.91
CA ASP A 289 4.85 -11.85 -35.55
C ASP A 289 4.40 -10.68 -34.65
N PRO A 290 5.01 -9.50 -34.79
CA PRO A 290 4.70 -8.33 -33.95
C PRO A 290 3.27 -7.79 -34.09
N LEU A 291 2.53 -8.22 -35.13
CA LEU A 291 1.12 -7.86 -35.35
C LEU A 291 0.17 -8.61 -34.42
N LEU A 292 0.65 -9.68 -33.76
CA LEU A 292 -0.13 -10.37 -32.74
C LEU A 292 -0.53 -9.42 -31.59
N PRO A 293 -1.80 -9.46 -31.15
CA PRO A 293 -2.23 -8.76 -29.95
C PRO A 293 -1.34 -9.11 -28.76
N ASP A 294 -0.95 -8.08 -28.00
CA ASP A 294 -0.06 -8.24 -26.86
C ASP A 294 -0.86 -8.58 -25.60
N ILE A 295 -0.69 -9.81 -25.10
CA ILE A 295 -1.27 -10.29 -23.83
C ILE A 295 -0.19 -10.57 -22.77
N SER A 296 0.98 -9.93 -22.90
CA SER A 296 2.03 -9.95 -21.89
C SER A 296 1.60 -9.28 -20.59
N ASP A 297 2.36 -9.49 -19.51
CA ASP A 297 2.13 -8.81 -18.23
C ASP A 297 2.07 -7.28 -18.39
N ALA A 298 3.03 -6.71 -19.12
CA ALA A 298 3.08 -5.26 -19.33
C ALA A 298 1.85 -4.72 -20.07
N ALA A 299 1.44 -5.39 -21.14
CA ALA A 299 0.27 -4.98 -21.93
C ALA A 299 -1.03 -5.12 -21.13
N LEU A 300 -1.23 -6.26 -20.46
CA LEU A 300 -2.43 -6.51 -19.66
C LEU A 300 -2.52 -5.57 -18.44
N THR A 301 -1.40 -5.22 -17.82
CA THR A 301 -1.35 -4.22 -16.74
C THR A 301 -1.70 -2.83 -17.26
N ALA A 302 -1.21 -2.45 -18.43
CA ALA A 302 -1.48 -1.15 -19.05
C ALA A 302 -2.96 -0.98 -19.43
N SER A 303 -3.63 -2.06 -19.86
CA SER A 303 -5.05 -2.07 -20.24
C SER A 303 -5.99 -2.63 -19.16
N LEU A 304 -5.55 -2.69 -17.89
CA LEU A 304 -6.34 -3.26 -16.78
C LEU A 304 -7.76 -2.71 -16.69
N ASP A 305 -7.94 -1.41 -16.93
CA ASP A 305 -9.24 -0.73 -16.84
C ASP A 305 -10.22 -1.12 -17.97
N GLU A 306 -9.75 -1.80 -19.01
CA GLU A 306 -10.57 -2.20 -20.16
C GLU A 306 -11.17 -3.60 -20.00
N TRP A 307 -10.38 -4.56 -19.50
CA TRP A 307 -10.77 -5.97 -19.50
C TRP A 307 -11.12 -6.53 -18.12
N LEU A 308 -10.51 -6.03 -17.04
CA LEU A 308 -10.74 -6.55 -15.68
C LEU A 308 -12.06 -6.09 -15.01
N PRO A 309 -12.62 -4.88 -15.25
CA PRO A 309 -13.80 -4.40 -14.51
C PRO A 309 -15.00 -5.35 -14.54
N LEU A 310 -15.31 -5.94 -15.70
CA LEU A 310 -16.42 -6.88 -15.85
C LEU A 310 -16.19 -8.17 -15.07
N LEU A 311 -14.93 -8.61 -14.96
CA LEU A 311 -14.54 -9.81 -14.20
C LEU A 311 -14.54 -9.59 -12.69
N VAL A 312 -14.38 -8.35 -12.21
CA VAL A 312 -14.41 -8.04 -10.76
C VAL A 312 -15.74 -7.46 -10.29
N SER A 313 -16.65 -7.12 -11.22
CA SER A 313 -17.97 -6.59 -10.90
C SER A 313 -18.71 -7.50 -9.93
N ALA A 314 -19.38 -6.90 -8.94
CA ALA A 314 -20.11 -7.58 -7.86
C ALA A 314 -19.28 -8.59 -7.03
N ARG A 315 -17.94 -8.48 -7.04
CA ARG A 315 -17.03 -9.33 -6.25
C ARG A 315 -16.25 -8.49 -5.26
N ASN A 316 -15.87 -9.09 -4.14
CA ASN A 316 -15.05 -8.46 -3.09
C ASN A 316 -13.68 -9.14 -2.92
N ARG A 317 -13.33 -10.08 -3.79
CA ARG A 317 -12.06 -10.82 -3.76
C ARG A 317 -11.68 -11.32 -5.14
N LEU A 318 -10.37 -11.33 -5.44
CA LEU A 318 -9.85 -11.79 -6.73
C LEU A 318 -10.07 -13.29 -6.95
N SER A 319 -10.04 -14.09 -5.89
CA SER A 319 -10.30 -15.54 -5.97
C SER A 319 -11.76 -15.91 -6.32
N ALA A 320 -12.68 -14.95 -6.33
CA ALA A 320 -14.07 -15.14 -6.80
C ALA A 320 -14.23 -14.91 -8.32
N ILE A 321 -13.15 -14.54 -9.02
CA ILE A 321 -13.13 -14.51 -10.48
C ILE A 321 -13.14 -15.96 -10.97
N ASP A 322 -14.07 -16.27 -11.87
CA ASP A 322 -14.12 -17.59 -12.50
C ASP A 322 -12.91 -17.75 -13.46
N PRO A 323 -12.07 -18.80 -13.31
CA PRO A 323 -10.92 -19.01 -14.19
C PRO A 323 -11.29 -19.19 -15.67
N GLY A 324 -12.49 -19.71 -15.96
CA GLY A 324 -13.01 -19.84 -17.32
C GLY A 324 -13.34 -18.49 -17.94
N ALA A 325 -14.00 -17.59 -17.20
CA ALA A 325 -14.29 -16.23 -17.62
C ALA A 325 -13.00 -15.41 -17.86
N LEU A 326 -11.98 -15.59 -17.00
CA LEU A 326 -10.67 -14.98 -17.19
C LEU A 326 -9.99 -15.48 -18.47
N SER A 327 -10.04 -16.79 -18.72
CA SER A 327 -9.49 -17.40 -19.94
C SER A 327 -10.21 -16.90 -21.19
N GLY A 328 -11.55 -16.88 -21.17
CA GLY A 328 -12.37 -16.39 -22.27
C GLY A 328 -12.13 -14.91 -22.58
N THR A 329 -11.83 -14.09 -21.56
CA THR A 329 -11.46 -12.68 -21.75
C THR A 329 -10.12 -12.55 -22.48
N LEU A 330 -9.12 -13.37 -22.14
CA LEU A 330 -7.85 -13.37 -22.89
C LEU A 330 -8.02 -13.89 -24.32
N ASP A 331 -8.82 -14.92 -24.53
CA ASP A 331 -9.12 -15.40 -25.89
C ASP A 331 -9.84 -14.32 -26.71
N ALA A 332 -10.71 -13.51 -26.09
CA ALA A 332 -11.36 -12.37 -26.75
C ALA A 332 -10.36 -11.25 -27.10
N LEU A 333 -9.42 -10.93 -26.20
CA LEU A 333 -8.34 -9.96 -26.48
C LEU A 333 -7.41 -10.42 -27.60
N LEU A 334 -7.10 -11.72 -27.65
CA LEU A 334 -6.25 -12.31 -28.68
C LEU A 334 -7.00 -12.46 -30.02
N GLY A 335 -8.30 -12.70 -29.96
CA GLY A 335 -9.15 -12.95 -31.12
C GLY A 335 -8.87 -14.30 -31.81
N TYR A 336 -9.74 -14.67 -32.74
CA TYR A 336 -9.64 -15.96 -33.47
C TYR A 336 -8.35 -16.08 -34.29
N GLU A 337 -8.02 -15.04 -35.08
CA GLU A 337 -6.81 -15.04 -35.91
C GLU A 337 -5.53 -15.00 -35.07
N GLY A 338 -5.53 -14.26 -33.95
CA GLY A 338 -4.43 -14.26 -33.01
C GLY A 338 -4.22 -15.64 -32.41
N ARG A 339 -5.31 -16.31 -31.98
CA ARG A 339 -5.24 -17.66 -31.41
C ARG A 339 -4.66 -18.66 -32.41
N ARG A 340 -5.15 -18.66 -33.65
CA ARG A 340 -4.66 -19.53 -34.73
C ARG A 340 -3.18 -19.27 -35.05
N THR A 341 -2.77 -18.01 -35.00
CA THR A 341 -1.37 -17.62 -35.21
C THR A 341 -0.47 -18.08 -34.07
N VAL A 342 -0.92 -17.97 -32.82
CA VAL A 342 -0.21 -18.54 -31.65
C VAL A 342 -0.11 -20.06 -31.77
N ASP A 343 -1.19 -20.76 -32.12
CA ASP A 343 -1.17 -22.22 -32.27
C ASP A 343 -0.22 -22.69 -33.39
N ARG A 344 -0.07 -21.89 -34.46
CA ARG A 344 0.86 -22.17 -35.57
C ARG A 344 2.32 -21.84 -35.25
N LEU A 345 2.58 -20.68 -34.63
CA LEU A 345 3.95 -20.23 -34.36
C LEU A 345 4.53 -20.83 -33.07
N ALA A 346 3.66 -21.06 -32.09
CA ALA A 346 4.00 -21.53 -30.76
C ALA A 346 3.03 -22.66 -30.34
N PRO A 347 3.08 -23.85 -30.98
CA PRO A 347 2.23 -24.98 -30.61
C PRO A 347 2.36 -25.32 -29.11
N ALA A 348 1.28 -25.80 -28.48
CA ALA A 348 1.29 -26.14 -27.05
C ALA A 348 2.19 -27.36 -26.74
N SER A 349 2.31 -28.27 -27.70
CA SER A 349 3.00 -29.53 -27.55
C SER A 349 3.69 -29.95 -28.85
N PHE A 350 4.75 -30.73 -28.72
CA PHE A 350 5.43 -31.41 -29.80
C PHE A 350 4.95 -32.86 -29.90
N GLU A 351 4.44 -33.22 -31.07
CA GLU A 351 4.12 -34.61 -31.40
C GLU A 351 5.36 -35.31 -31.95
N THR A 352 5.72 -36.40 -31.30
CA THR A 352 6.86 -37.23 -31.68
C THR A 352 6.45 -38.28 -32.72
N PRO A 353 7.38 -38.79 -33.55
CA PRO A 353 7.08 -39.90 -34.47
C PRO A 353 6.53 -41.17 -33.79
N ALA A 354 6.81 -41.34 -32.49
CA ALA A 354 6.24 -42.43 -31.69
C ALA A 354 4.74 -42.24 -31.33
N GLY A 355 4.11 -41.15 -31.78
CA GLY A 355 2.72 -40.79 -31.48
C GLY A 355 2.51 -40.21 -30.08
N SER A 356 3.58 -39.89 -29.34
CA SER A 356 3.50 -39.26 -28.02
C SER A 356 3.57 -37.74 -28.12
N SER A 357 2.81 -37.02 -27.29
CA SER A 357 2.74 -35.56 -27.25
C SER A 357 3.38 -35.02 -25.97
N HIS A 358 4.24 -34.01 -26.09
CA HIS A 358 5.02 -33.44 -24.98
C HIS A 358 4.87 -31.91 -24.96
N PRO A 359 4.59 -31.28 -23.81
CA PRO A 359 4.47 -29.83 -23.74
C PRO A 359 5.79 -29.14 -24.11
N ILE A 360 5.69 -27.99 -24.78
CA ILE A 360 6.83 -27.15 -25.11
C ILE A 360 6.95 -26.05 -24.04
N ASP A 361 8.10 -25.96 -23.40
CA ASP A 361 8.46 -24.88 -22.49
C ASP A 361 9.09 -23.73 -23.27
N TYR A 362 8.34 -22.64 -23.45
CA TYR A 362 8.76 -21.45 -24.18
C TYR A 362 9.58 -20.45 -23.32
N GLU A 363 9.64 -20.64 -22.00
CA GLU A 363 10.38 -19.76 -21.09
C GLU A 363 11.76 -20.32 -20.69
N ALA A 364 12.08 -21.55 -21.13
CA ALA A 364 13.39 -22.13 -20.93
C ALA A 364 14.51 -21.22 -21.49
N GLU A 365 15.59 -21.06 -20.72
CA GLU A 365 16.72 -20.17 -21.03
C GLU A 365 17.39 -20.49 -22.37
N ALA A 366 17.42 -21.78 -22.73
CA ALA A 366 17.94 -22.25 -24.00
C ALA A 366 16.95 -22.08 -25.18
N GLY A 367 15.81 -21.43 -24.99
CA GLY A 367 14.74 -21.34 -25.99
C GLY A 367 13.73 -22.49 -25.88
N PRO A 368 12.75 -22.55 -26.80
CA PRO A 368 11.61 -23.48 -26.72
C PRO A 368 12.06 -24.93 -26.55
N THR A 369 11.78 -25.51 -25.39
CA THR A 369 12.35 -26.79 -24.96
C THR A 369 11.28 -27.87 -24.83
N VAL A 370 11.59 -29.06 -25.34
CA VAL A 370 10.79 -30.27 -25.13
C VAL A 370 11.65 -31.30 -24.42
N THR A 371 11.15 -31.79 -23.28
CA THR A 371 11.76 -32.93 -22.60
C THR A 371 11.05 -34.20 -23.03
N THR A 372 11.79 -35.12 -23.66
CA THR A 372 11.22 -36.39 -24.12
C THR A 372 12.25 -37.51 -24.05
N ARG A 373 11.80 -38.76 -24.17
CA ARG A 373 12.73 -39.89 -24.25
C ARG A 373 13.36 -39.93 -25.63
N VAL A 374 14.64 -40.29 -25.70
CA VAL A 374 15.34 -40.34 -26.99
C VAL A 374 14.70 -41.30 -28.00
N GLN A 375 14.04 -42.36 -27.53
CA GLN A 375 13.34 -43.30 -28.42
C GLN A 375 12.07 -42.72 -29.05
N ALA A 376 11.51 -41.65 -28.47
CA ALA A 376 10.34 -40.99 -29.02
C ALA A 376 10.66 -40.29 -30.36
N VAL A 377 11.90 -39.83 -30.51
CA VAL A 377 12.37 -39.01 -31.64
C VAL A 377 13.18 -39.79 -32.67
N PHE A 378 13.24 -41.13 -32.55
CA PHE A 378 13.75 -41.96 -33.65
C PHE A 378 12.91 -41.75 -34.92
N GLY A 379 13.53 -41.91 -36.08
CA GLY A 379 12.88 -41.62 -37.36
C GLY A 379 12.87 -40.13 -37.74
N LEU A 380 13.29 -39.21 -36.85
CA LEU A 380 13.51 -37.81 -37.22
C LEU A 380 14.89 -37.63 -37.86
N ALA A 381 14.89 -37.48 -39.18
CA ALA A 381 16.07 -37.12 -39.96
C ALA A 381 16.31 -35.59 -40.02
N GLU A 382 15.29 -34.79 -39.74
CA GLU A 382 15.35 -33.33 -39.68
C GLU A 382 15.10 -32.84 -38.26
N HIS A 383 15.73 -31.75 -37.87
CA HIS A 383 15.54 -31.17 -36.54
C HIS A 383 14.20 -30.42 -36.48
N PRO A 384 13.34 -30.70 -35.49
CA PRO A 384 12.04 -30.04 -35.39
C PRO A 384 12.20 -28.56 -35.01
N THR A 385 11.33 -27.73 -35.56
CA THR A 385 11.37 -26.27 -35.40
C THR A 385 10.00 -25.70 -35.07
N VAL A 386 9.96 -24.59 -34.34
CA VAL A 386 8.78 -23.74 -34.12
C VAL A 386 8.93 -22.39 -34.84
N ALA A 387 8.00 -21.46 -34.62
CA ALA A 387 7.99 -20.14 -35.24
C ALA A 387 7.96 -20.18 -36.79
N GLY A 388 7.30 -21.19 -37.35
CA GLY A 388 7.24 -21.38 -38.80
C GLY A 388 8.59 -21.74 -39.44
N GLY A 389 9.41 -22.55 -38.77
CA GLY A 389 10.69 -23.02 -39.30
C GLY A 389 11.92 -22.22 -38.85
N ARG A 390 11.73 -21.17 -38.05
CA ARG A 390 12.80 -20.20 -37.73
C ARG A 390 13.59 -20.52 -36.47
N VAL A 391 12.97 -21.24 -35.53
CA VAL A 391 13.57 -21.51 -34.23
C VAL A 391 13.66 -23.03 -34.00
N PRO A 392 14.87 -23.60 -33.85
CA PRO A 392 15.03 -25.01 -33.53
C PRO A 392 14.52 -25.31 -32.11
N LEU A 393 13.77 -26.40 -31.97
CA LEU A 393 13.32 -26.87 -30.66
C LEU A 393 14.49 -27.47 -29.89
N VAL A 394 14.73 -26.99 -28.67
CA VAL A 394 15.69 -27.64 -27.79
C VAL A 394 15.13 -28.98 -27.37
N LEU A 395 15.78 -30.05 -27.77
CA LEU A 395 15.42 -31.41 -27.35
C LEU A 395 16.24 -31.78 -26.12
N SER A 396 15.61 -31.80 -24.96
CA SER A 396 16.15 -32.37 -23.73
C SER A 396 15.83 -33.87 -23.72
N LEU A 397 16.77 -34.67 -24.22
CA LEU A 397 16.62 -36.09 -24.43
C LEU A 397 16.94 -36.87 -23.17
N THR A 398 16.04 -37.77 -22.79
CA THR A 398 16.13 -38.58 -21.58
C THR A 398 16.20 -40.08 -21.86
N SER A 399 16.70 -40.83 -20.88
CA SER A 399 16.68 -42.30 -20.87
C SER A 399 15.27 -42.84 -20.59
N PRO A 400 15.03 -44.17 -20.70
CA PRO A 400 13.77 -44.78 -20.29
C PRO A 400 13.37 -44.48 -18.83
N ALA A 401 14.35 -44.20 -17.97
CA ALA A 401 14.14 -43.86 -16.56
C ALA A 401 14.05 -42.33 -16.31
N GLY A 402 13.94 -41.50 -17.37
CA GLY A 402 13.84 -40.05 -17.25
C GLY A 402 15.14 -39.32 -16.93
N ARG A 403 16.30 -40.01 -16.98
CA ARG A 403 17.60 -39.37 -16.72
C ARG A 403 18.06 -38.58 -17.95
N PRO A 404 18.54 -37.34 -17.79
CA PRO A 404 19.10 -36.57 -18.92
C PRO A 404 20.24 -37.33 -19.59
N ILE A 405 20.23 -37.33 -20.92
CA ILE A 405 21.27 -37.92 -21.78
C ILE A 405 21.97 -36.82 -22.57
N GLN A 406 21.19 -36.04 -23.32
CA GLN A 406 21.71 -35.01 -24.22
C GLN A 406 20.70 -33.88 -24.32
N THR A 407 21.18 -32.65 -24.37
CA THR A 407 20.39 -31.51 -24.83
C THR A 407 20.92 -31.08 -26.19
N THR A 408 20.06 -30.94 -27.21
CA THR A 408 20.51 -30.55 -28.56
C THR A 408 19.52 -29.64 -29.28
N ARG A 409 20.05 -28.72 -30.10
CA ARG A 409 19.33 -27.95 -31.13
C ARG A 409 19.69 -28.38 -32.55
N ASP A 410 20.47 -29.45 -32.66
CA ASP A 410 20.88 -30.09 -33.91
C ASP A 410 20.80 -31.61 -33.71
N LEU A 411 19.62 -32.14 -34.03
CA LEU A 411 19.35 -33.57 -33.88
C LEU A 411 20.13 -34.40 -34.92
N PRO A 412 20.21 -34.00 -36.21
CA PRO A 412 21.07 -34.67 -37.19
C PRO A 412 22.55 -34.72 -36.78
N GLY A 413 23.09 -33.61 -36.27
CA GLY A 413 24.47 -33.56 -35.77
C GLY A 413 24.69 -34.48 -34.57
N PHE A 414 23.70 -34.57 -33.65
CA PHE A 414 23.74 -35.53 -32.55
C PHE A 414 23.77 -36.98 -33.03
N TRP A 415 22.92 -37.32 -34.01
CA TRP A 415 22.88 -38.65 -34.62
C TRP A 415 24.19 -39.05 -35.30
N ALA A 416 24.79 -38.14 -36.06
CA ALA A 416 26.04 -38.40 -36.76
C ALA A 416 27.26 -38.40 -35.81
N GLY A 417 27.18 -37.68 -34.69
CA GLY A 417 28.28 -37.50 -33.75
C GLY A 417 28.17 -38.39 -32.50
N SER A 418 27.75 -37.79 -31.38
CA SER A 418 27.85 -38.40 -30.06
C SER A 418 26.86 -39.53 -29.78
N TRP A 419 25.90 -39.78 -30.67
CA TRP A 419 24.92 -40.87 -30.52
C TRP A 419 25.57 -42.24 -30.36
N SER A 420 26.63 -42.56 -31.11
CA SER A 420 27.27 -43.88 -31.06
C SER A 420 27.78 -44.24 -29.65
N ALA A 421 28.37 -43.26 -28.95
CA ALA A 421 28.82 -43.41 -27.57
C ALA A 421 27.63 -43.54 -26.60
N VAL A 422 26.61 -42.70 -26.76
CA VAL A 422 25.36 -42.75 -25.97
C VAL A 422 24.68 -44.12 -26.12
N ALA A 423 24.51 -44.61 -27.35
CA ALA A 423 23.88 -45.89 -27.64
C ALA A 423 24.65 -47.04 -27.00
N LYS A 424 25.99 -47.03 -27.03
CA LYS A 424 26.84 -48.03 -26.37
C LYS A 424 26.60 -48.07 -24.86
N GLU A 425 26.58 -46.91 -24.21
CA GLU A 425 26.30 -46.83 -22.77
C GLU A 425 24.87 -47.30 -22.45
N MET A 426 23.89 -46.83 -23.23
CA MET A 426 22.49 -47.13 -23.00
C MET A 426 22.13 -48.59 -23.27
N ARG A 427 22.83 -49.29 -24.17
CA ARG A 427 22.71 -50.74 -24.35
C ARG A 427 23.10 -51.51 -23.09
N GLY A 428 24.13 -51.05 -22.37
CA GLY A 428 24.55 -51.64 -21.11
C GLY A 428 23.54 -51.38 -19.98
N ARG A 429 23.11 -50.12 -19.81
CA ARG A 429 22.18 -49.73 -18.73
C ARG A 429 20.73 -50.19 -18.96
N TYR A 430 20.28 -50.24 -20.22
CA TYR A 430 18.89 -50.50 -20.60
C TYR A 430 18.79 -51.51 -21.77
N PRO A 431 19.24 -52.76 -21.61
CA PRO A 431 19.38 -53.73 -22.71
C PRO A 431 18.06 -54.14 -23.39
N LYS A 432 16.94 -53.99 -22.67
CA LYS A 432 15.58 -54.33 -23.14
C LYS A 432 15.01 -53.33 -24.15
N HIS A 433 15.60 -52.14 -24.29
CA HIS A 433 15.13 -51.09 -25.20
C HIS A 433 15.92 -51.09 -26.52
N PRO A 434 15.31 -50.60 -27.62
CA PRO A 434 16.02 -50.44 -28.89
C PRO A 434 17.01 -49.28 -28.83
N TRP A 435 18.21 -49.53 -29.35
CA TRP A 435 19.33 -48.59 -29.43
C TRP A 435 19.98 -48.76 -30.82
N PRO A 436 19.33 -48.24 -31.88
CA PRO A 436 19.75 -48.46 -33.27
C PRO A 436 21.09 -47.79 -33.57
N ASP A 437 21.84 -48.34 -34.52
CA ASP A 437 23.04 -47.69 -35.05
C ASP A 437 22.67 -46.50 -35.96
N ASP A 438 21.55 -46.59 -36.70
CA ASP A 438 20.95 -45.49 -37.47
C ASP A 438 19.63 -45.02 -36.83
N PRO A 439 19.66 -44.06 -35.89
CA PRO A 439 18.45 -43.57 -35.21
C PRO A 439 17.56 -42.70 -36.11
N ALA A 440 18.10 -42.11 -37.18
CA ALA A 440 17.36 -41.24 -38.08
C ALA A 440 16.37 -42.02 -38.96
N ARG A 441 16.62 -43.32 -39.19
CA ARG A 441 15.75 -44.22 -39.96
C ARG A 441 15.09 -45.33 -39.13
N ALA A 442 15.30 -45.33 -37.81
CA ALA A 442 14.75 -46.36 -36.94
C ALA A 442 13.26 -46.15 -36.65
N ASP A 443 12.54 -47.26 -36.49
CA ASP A 443 11.14 -47.22 -36.08
C ASP A 443 10.99 -46.55 -34.70
N PRO A 444 10.20 -45.47 -34.59
CA PRO A 444 9.96 -44.81 -33.33
C PRO A 444 9.13 -45.70 -32.41
N THR A 445 9.65 -46.02 -31.23
CA THR A 445 8.91 -46.83 -30.26
C THR A 445 9.38 -46.58 -28.83
N LEU A 446 8.42 -46.33 -27.95
CA LEU A 446 8.65 -46.25 -26.51
C LEU A 446 8.65 -47.63 -25.82
N ARG A 447 8.43 -48.69 -26.58
CA ARG A 447 8.27 -50.06 -26.07
C ARG A 447 9.62 -50.78 -25.97
N THR A 448 9.62 -51.89 -25.24
CA THR A 448 10.79 -52.79 -25.19
C THR A 448 10.86 -53.66 -26.45
N LYS A 449 12.04 -54.17 -26.80
CA LYS A 449 12.27 -55.02 -27.98
C LYS A 449 11.26 -56.18 -28.09
N LYS A 450 10.98 -56.86 -26.97
CA LYS A 450 10.01 -57.97 -26.91
C LYS A 450 8.57 -57.54 -27.18
N ALA A 451 8.19 -56.34 -26.76
CA ALA A 451 6.85 -55.81 -26.96
C ALA A 451 6.63 -55.34 -28.42
N SER A 452 7.67 -54.79 -29.07
CA SER A 452 7.61 -54.42 -30.49
C SER A 452 7.51 -55.66 -31.41
N GLN A 453 8.28 -56.71 -31.12
CA GLN A 453 8.27 -57.97 -31.90
C GLN A 453 6.92 -58.70 -31.87
N ARG A 454 6.18 -58.62 -30.76
CA ARG A 454 4.84 -59.24 -30.63
C ARG A 454 3.76 -58.57 -31.48
N GLN A 455 3.98 -57.32 -31.89
CA GLN A 455 3.00 -56.56 -32.67
C GLN A 455 3.29 -56.60 -34.18
N GLN A 456 4.54 -56.84 -34.58
CA GLN A 456 4.91 -57.05 -36.00
C GLN A 456 4.67 -58.49 -36.46
N GLY A 457 4.56 -59.44 -35.53
CA GLY A 457 4.36 -60.87 -35.79
C GLY A 457 2.91 -61.37 -35.60
N GLY A 458 1.94 -60.48 -35.46
CA GLY A 458 0.50 -60.77 -35.43
C GLY A 458 -0.23 -59.74 -36.27
#